data_AF-W1YSM3-F1
#
_entry.id   AF-W1YSM3-F1
#
_cell.length_a   1.000
_cell.length_b   1.000
_cell.length_c   1.000
_cell.angle_alpha   90.00
_cell.angle_beta   90.00
_cell.angle_gamma   90.00
#
_symmetry.space_group_name_H-M   'P 1'
#
loop_
_entity.id
_entity.type
_entity.pdbx_description
1 polymer ?
#
loop_
_entity_poly.entity_id
_entity_poly.type
_entity_poly.pdbx_seq_one_letter_code
_entity_poly.pdbx_strand_id
1 'polypeptide(L)'
;RFAAKLRNVGLPLYLPNGAAPNLSLILGGAGAKLEDMAAAYTAFARHGKAGKLRLQPDDPLLERPLMSSGAAWIIRRIMADEAQPLPD
;
A
#
# COMPACT_ATOMS: atom_id res chain seq x y z
N ARG A 1 -7.79 -7.47 -10.40
CA ARG A 1 -6.91 -8.07 -9.35
C ARG A 1 -6.19 -7.03 -8.50
N PHE A 2 -5.48 -6.06 -9.09
CA PHE A 2 -4.73 -5.02 -8.35
C PHE A 2 -5.61 -4.18 -7.41
N ALA A 3 -6.64 -3.52 -7.94
CA ALA A 3 -7.56 -2.69 -7.13
C ALA A 3 -8.24 -3.49 -5.99
N ALA A 4 -8.52 -4.77 -6.22
CA ALA A 4 -9.08 -5.65 -5.18
C ALA A 4 -8.08 -5.92 -4.05
N LYS A 5 -6.79 -6.13 -4.37
CA LYS A 5 -5.74 -6.28 -3.35
C LYS A 5 -5.60 -5.02 -2.49
N LEU A 6 -5.62 -3.84 -3.11
CA LEU A 6 -5.54 -2.57 -2.38
C LEU A 6 -6.76 -2.37 -1.47
N ARG A 7 -7.97 -2.63 -1.97
CA ARG A 7 -9.19 -2.59 -1.16
C ARG A 7 -9.12 -3.54 0.04
N ASN A 8 -8.60 -4.76 -0.14
CA ASN A 8 -8.49 -5.75 0.93
C ASN A 8 -7.60 -5.27 2.09
N VAL A 9 -6.62 -4.40 1.82
CA VAL A 9 -5.70 -3.88 2.84
C VAL A 9 -6.12 -2.50 3.39
N GLY A 10 -7.31 -2.02 3.03
CA GLY A 10 -7.82 -0.74 3.50
C GLY A 10 -7.53 0.45 2.59
N LEU A 11 -7.10 0.22 1.34
CA LEU A 11 -6.91 1.28 0.34
C LEU A 11 -7.92 1.13 -0.82
N PRO A 12 -9.18 1.56 -0.64
CA PRO A 12 -10.13 1.59 -1.73
C PRO A 12 -9.73 2.64 -2.77
N LEU A 13 -9.78 2.27 -4.05
CA LEU A 13 -9.64 3.21 -5.17
C LEU A 13 -11.03 3.65 -5.64
N TYR A 14 -11.21 4.96 -5.75
CA TYR A 14 -12.45 5.61 -6.19
C TYR A 14 -12.35 5.95 -7.68
N LEU A 15 -13.27 5.39 -8.45
CA LEU A 15 -13.36 5.61 -9.88
C LEU A 15 -14.55 6.53 -10.20
N PRO A 16 -14.53 7.27 -11.32
CA PRO A 16 -15.71 7.97 -11.82
C PRO A 16 -16.91 7.04 -11.98
N ASN A 17 -18.12 7.58 -11.88
CA ASN A 17 -19.35 6.80 -12.03
C ASN A 17 -19.37 6.07 -13.39
N GLY A 18 -19.66 4.76 -13.35
CA GLY A 18 -19.69 3.90 -14.54
C GLY A 18 -18.32 3.48 -15.07
N ALA A 19 -17.20 3.94 -14.49
CA ALA A 19 -15.87 3.55 -14.92
C ALA A 19 -15.46 2.18 -14.35
N ALA A 20 -14.91 1.33 -15.21
CA ALA A 20 -14.29 0.07 -14.82
C ALA A 20 -12.79 0.27 -14.51
N PRO A 21 -12.20 -0.54 -13.59
CA PRO A 21 -10.76 -0.57 -13.36
C PRO A 21 -9.98 -0.83 -14.66
N ASN A 22 -9.02 0.04 -14.98
CA ASN A 22 -8.17 -0.08 -16.17
C ASN A 22 -6.69 0.26 -15.85
N LEU A 23 -5.82 0.27 -16.87
CA LEU A 23 -4.37 0.45 -16.68
C LEU A 23 -3.98 1.81 -16.10
N SER A 24 -4.80 2.86 -16.26
CA SER A 24 -4.49 4.19 -15.71
C SER A 24 -4.35 4.17 -14.19
N LEU A 25 -4.89 3.14 -13.51
CA LEU A 25 -4.76 2.96 -12.07
C LEU A 25 -3.31 2.95 -11.59
N ILE A 26 -2.37 2.38 -12.37
CA ILE A 26 -0.96 2.34 -11.95
C ILE A 26 -0.29 3.72 -12.01
N LEU A 27 -0.89 4.64 -12.77
CA LEU A 27 -0.43 6.02 -12.94
C LEU A 27 -1.21 7.01 -12.04
N GLY A 28 -2.04 6.52 -11.13
CA GLY A 28 -2.85 7.38 -10.26
C GLY A 28 -4.17 7.86 -10.86
N GLY A 29 -4.69 7.21 -11.91
CA GLY A 29 -5.98 7.54 -12.55
C GLY A 29 -7.24 7.23 -11.71
N ALA A 30 -7.12 7.15 -10.39
CA ALA A 30 -8.23 6.96 -9.45
C ALA A 30 -8.00 7.79 -8.19
N GLY A 31 -9.10 8.18 -7.54
CA GLY A 31 -9.04 8.83 -6.23
C GLY A 31 -8.68 7.84 -5.12
N ALA A 32 -8.00 8.34 -4.10
CA ALA A 32 -7.77 7.64 -2.83
C ALA A 32 -7.74 8.69 -1.71
N LYS A 33 -8.12 8.30 -0.49
CA LYS A 33 -7.97 9.19 0.66
C LYS A 33 -6.52 9.20 1.13
N LEU A 34 -6.04 10.35 1.61
CA LEU A 34 -4.68 10.48 2.14
C LEU A 34 -4.44 9.56 3.34
N GLU A 35 -5.42 9.43 4.24
CA GLU A 35 -5.35 8.56 5.42
C GLU A 35 -5.12 7.08 5.02
N ASP A 36 -5.83 6.60 4.00
CA ASP A 36 -5.72 5.24 3.49
C ASP A 36 -4.38 5.02 2.77
N MET A 37 -3.89 6.03 2.04
CA MET A 37 -2.59 5.98 1.38
C MET A 37 -1.45 5.93 2.41
N ALA A 38 -1.49 6.79 3.44
CA ALA A 38 -0.50 6.81 4.51
C ALA A 38 -0.50 5.49 5.28
N ALA A 39 -1.69 4.95 5.60
CA ALA A 39 -1.87 3.64 6.21
C ALA A 39 -1.26 2.52 5.36
N ALA A 40 -1.56 2.47 4.06
CA ALA A 40 -1.00 1.46 3.16
C ALA A 40 0.53 1.57 3.01
N TYR A 41 1.08 2.78 3.01
CA TYR A 41 2.53 3.03 2.93
C TYR A 41 3.31 2.38 4.07
N THR A 42 2.68 2.21 5.25
CA THR A 42 3.30 1.52 6.38
C THR A 42 3.70 0.07 6.05
N ALA A 43 3.10 -0.55 5.03
CA ALA A 43 3.46 -1.90 4.59
C ALA A 43 4.95 -2.06 4.27
N PHE A 44 5.60 -1.02 3.74
CA PHE A 44 7.02 -1.05 3.43
C PHE A 44 7.90 -1.12 4.69
N ALA A 45 7.46 -0.48 5.78
CA ALA A 45 8.13 -0.54 7.08
C ALA A 45 7.73 -1.76 7.93
N ARG A 46 6.59 -2.39 7.63
CA ARG A 46 5.98 -3.48 8.41
C ARG A 46 6.03 -4.83 7.70
N HIS A 47 7.16 -5.13 7.05
CA HIS A 47 7.41 -6.42 6.40
C HIS A 47 6.29 -6.87 5.44
N GLY A 48 5.69 -5.92 4.71
CA GLY A 48 4.65 -6.19 3.71
C GLY A 48 3.22 -6.18 4.25
N LYS A 49 2.99 -5.81 5.52
CA LYS A 49 1.66 -5.69 6.12
C LYS A 49 1.19 -4.24 6.21
N ALA A 50 0.10 -3.88 5.54
CA ALA A 50 -0.50 -2.57 5.71
C ALA A 50 -1.21 -2.50 7.06
N GLY A 51 -0.95 -1.46 7.84
CA GLY A 51 -1.64 -1.17 9.09
C GLY A 51 -2.84 -0.26 8.89
N LYS A 52 -3.87 -0.38 9.73
CA LYS A 52 -4.87 0.68 9.89
C LYS A 52 -4.25 1.86 10.65
N LEU A 53 -4.54 3.08 10.21
CA LEU A 53 -4.11 4.28 10.92
C LEU A 53 -4.74 4.30 12.34
N ARG A 54 -3.92 4.63 13.33
CA ARG A 54 -4.34 4.85 14.72
C ARG A 54 -4.37 6.35 14.99
N LEU A 55 -5.52 6.86 15.42
CA LEU A 55 -5.71 8.28 15.75
C LEU A 55 -5.58 8.51 17.25
N GLN A 56 -5.82 7.48 18.05
CA GLN A 56 -5.63 7.48 19.48
C GLN A 56 -4.60 6.42 19.90
N PRO A 57 -3.86 6.63 21.01
CA PRO A 57 -2.84 5.69 21.47
C PRO A 57 -3.39 4.28 21.77
N ASP A 58 -4.64 4.19 22.22
CA ASP A 58 -5.36 2.97 22.61
C ASP A 58 -6.05 2.26 21.44
N ASP A 59 -6.09 2.87 20.25
CA ASP A 59 -6.58 2.19 19.04
C ASP A 59 -5.80 0.89 18.79
N PRO A 60 -6.47 -0.21 18.43
CA PRO A 60 -5.80 -1.49 18.21
C PRO A 60 -4.90 -1.43 16.97
N LEU A 61 -3.77 -2.14 17.03
CA LEU A 61 -2.96 -2.38 15.84
C LEU A 61 -3.63 -3.44 14.97
N LEU A 62 -4.18 -3.02 13.84
CA LEU A 62 -4.77 -3.92 12.85
C LEU A 62 -3.90 -3.95 11.60
N GLU A 63 -3.47 -5.13 11.20
CA GLU A 63 -2.57 -5.33 10.07
C GLU A 63 -3.16 -6.33 9.07
N ARG A 64 -2.91 -6.10 7.78
CA ARG A 64 -3.27 -7.04 6.71
C ARG A 64 -2.12 -7.24 5.73
N PRO A 65 -1.82 -8.49 5.33
CA PRO A 65 -0.74 -8.76 4.38
C PRO A 65 -1.09 -8.19 3.00
N LEU A 66 -0.17 -7.40 2.44
CA LEU A 66 -0.24 -6.82 1.10
C LEU A 66 0.76 -7.48 0.13
N MET A 67 1.98 -7.70 0.62
CA MET A 67 3.10 -8.28 -0.14
C MET A 67 4.03 -9.07 0.78
N SER A 68 5.01 -9.76 0.20
CA SER A 68 6.04 -10.47 0.99
C SER A 68 6.97 -9.48 1.71
N SER A 69 7.61 -9.95 2.77
CA SER A 69 8.64 -9.19 3.49
C SER A 69 9.79 -8.76 2.56
N GLY A 70 10.23 -9.67 1.68
CA GLY A 70 11.28 -9.37 0.70
C GLY A 70 10.88 -8.27 -0.29
N ALA A 71 9.66 -8.32 -0.83
CA ALA A 71 9.16 -7.26 -1.72
C ALA A 71 9.08 -5.90 -1.01
N ALA A 72 8.58 -5.88 0.23
CA ALA A 72 8.53 -4.66 1.04
C ALA A 72 9.93 -4.08 1.29
N TRP A 73 10.91 -4.94 1.58
CA TRP A 73 12.30 -4.55 1.78
C TRP A 73 12.92 -3.96 0.51
N ILE A 74 12.77 -4.61 -0.65
CA ILE A 74 13.26 -4.10 -1.94
C ILE A 74 12.68 -2.71 -2.22
N ILE A 75 11.36 -2.55 -2.10
CA ILE A 75 10.69 -1.26 -2.39
C ILE A 75 11.16 -0.17 -1.42
N ARG A 76 11.30 -0.48 -0.12
CA ARG A 76 11.82 0.47 0.86
C ARG A 76 13.21 0.99 0.48
N ARG A 77 14.10 0.12 0.01
CA ARG A 77 15.45 0.52 -0.44
C ARG A 77 15.43 1.38 -1.70
N ILE A 78 14.58 1.03 -2.67
CA ILE A 78 14.36 1.87 -3.87
C ILE A 78 13.91 3.28 -3.46
N MET A 79 12.95 3.40 -2.54
CA MET A 79 12.46 4.71 -2.08
C MET A 79 13.50 5.50 -1.27
N ALA A 80 14.42 4.80 -0.60
CA ALA A 80 15.50 5.40 0.18
C ALA A 80 16.74 5.77 -0.66
N ASP A 81 16.69 5.55 -1.99
CA ASP A 81 17.81 5.71 -2.91
C ASP A 81 19.05 4.90 -2.50
N GLU A 82 18.83 3.74 -1.89
CA GLU A 82 19.91 2.83 -1.50
C GLU A 82 20.35 1.97 -2.70
N ALA A 83 21.65 1.67 -2.78
CA ALA A 83 22.21 0.83 -3.84
C ALA A 83 21.47 -0.52 -3.98
N GLN A 84 21.29 -1.01 -5.22
CA GLN A 84 20.58 -2.26 -5.47
C GLN A 84 21.12 -3.43 -4.62
N PRO A 85 20.24 -4.33 -4.11
CA PRO A 85 20.68 -5.56 -3.47
C PRO A 85 21.55 -6.37 -4.42
N LEU A 86 22.73 -6.77 -3.97
CA LEU A 86 23.50 -7.79 -4.67
C LEU A 86 22.81 -9.14 -4.41
N PRO A 87 22.65 -10.00 -5.44
CA PRO A 87 22.28 -11.38 -5.19
C PRO A 87 23.37 -12.05 -4.35
N ASP A 88 22.97 -12.95 -3.45
CA ASP A 88 23.89 -13.82 -2.71
C ASP A 88 24.75 -14.66 -3.66
#